data_AF-A0A7C5Y1D5-F1
#
_entry.id   AF-A0A7C5Y1D5-F1
#
_cell.length_a   1.000
_cell.length_b   1.000
_cell.length_c   1.000
_cell.angle_alpha   90.00
_cell.angle_beta   90.00
_cell.angle_gamma   90.00
#
_symmetry.space_group_name_H-M   'P 1'
#
loop_
_entity.id
_entity.type
_entity.pdbx_description
1 polymer ?
#
loop_
_entity_poly.entity_id
_entity_poly.type
_entity_poly.pdbx_seq_one_letter_code
_entity_poly.pdbx_strand_id
1 'polypeptide(L)'
;MLRPLLPGVDLNIVAGTPFIYMKETKTLVLSDLHLGFEEAASRGLSYSLRGVSGYTAIFLPRIQLRRTLSMLSSVFEEFEVSRVIINGDLKHAFDRLLRQEREETIELVKFLRERGVSEILVIRGNHDNFIKPLLRKLNVEFVSGFSTVVSGKRVLFVHGHEDVDLGEYDIVVIGHEHPAMRCFEVYRFQCFLKIPLDTDKYLI
;
A
#
# COMPACT_ATOMS: atom_id res chain seq x y z
N MET A 1 -19.89 5.43 -3.02
CA MET A 1 -18.44 5.45 -3.28
C MET A 1 -17.68 4.55 -2.31
N LEU A 2 -17.95 4.64 -1.00
CA LEU A 2 -17.41 3.69 -0.02
C LEU A 2 -18.19 2.37 0.02
N ARG A 3 -17.47 1.25 0.16
CA ARG A 3 -18.04 -0.11 0.34
C ARG A 3 -17.43 -0.75 1.60
N PRO A 4 -18.21 -1.10 2.62
CA PRO A 4 -17.65 -1.68 3.84
C PRO A 4 -17.05 -3.06 3.56
N LEU A 5 -15.87 -3.34 4.11
CA LEU A 5 -15.22 -4.67 4.05
C LEU A 5 -15.91 -5.68 4.98
N LEU A 6 -16.37 -5.19 6.13
CA LEU A 6 -17.06 -5.96 7.15
C LEU A 6 -18.33 -5.22 7.60
N PRO A 7 -19.45 -5.94 7.82
CA PRO A 7 -20.67 -5.32 8.35
C PRO A 7 -20.41 -4.64 9.70
N GLY A 8 -20.81 -3.37 9.84
CA GLY A 8 -20.73 -2.63 11.10
C GLY A 8 -19.31 -2.19 11.51
N VAL A 9 -18.30 -2.39 10.67
CA VAL A 9 -16.93 -1.93 10.92
C VAL A 9 -16.59 -0.79 9.95
N ASP A 10 -16.05 0.32 10.46
CA ASP A 10 -15.62 1.47 9.66
C ASP A 10 -14.28 1.23 8.92
N LEU A 11 -14.27 0.18 8.10
CA LEU A 11 -13.17 -0.18 7.21
C LEU A 11 -13.74 -0.32 5.81
N ASN A 12 -13.58 0.71 4.97
CA ASN A 12 -14.31 0.82 3.72
C ASN A 12 -13.37 0.84 2.51
N ILE A 13 -13.65 0.03 1.50
CA ILE A 13 -13.02 0.17 0.19
C ILE A 13 -13.53 1.47 -0.46
N VAL A 14 -12.61 2.26 -1.02
CA VAL A 14 -12.96 3.35 -1.92
C VAL A 14 -13.19 2.75 -3.31
N ALA A 15 -14.44 2.72 -3.78
CA ALA A 15 -14.78 2.06 -5.04
C ALA A 15 -14.00 2.66 -6.22
N GLY A 16 -13.43 1.79 -7.05
CA GLY A 16 -12.61 2.18 -8.20
C GLY A 16 -11.13 2.40 -7.88
N THR A 17 -10.71 2.24 -6.63
CA THR A 17 -9.30 2.33 -6.22
C THR A 17 -8.92 1.12 -5.34
N PRO A 18 -7.62 0.83 -5.18
CA PRO A 18 -7.13 -0.18 -4.25
C PRO A 18 -6.97 0.39 -2.82
N PHE A 19 -7.77 1.38 -2.42
CA PHE A 19 -7.60 2.06 -1.12
C PHE A 19 -8.68 1.67 -0.12
N ILE A 20 -8.29 1.64 1.15
CA ILE A 20 -9.20 1.55 2.28
C ILE A 20 -9.30 2.93 2.93
N TYR A 21 -10.50 3.32 3.32
CA TYR A 21 -10.77 4.56 4.02
C TYR A 21 -11.57 4.30 5.30
N MET A 22 -11.04 4.81 6.42
CA MET A 22 -11.68 4.83 7.73
C MET A 22 -12.21 6.25 7.96
N LYS A 23 -13.53 6.40 7.98
CA LYS A 23 -14.21 7.70 8.07
C LYS A 23 -14.03 8.34 9.44
N GLU A 24 -14.13 7.55 10.51
CA GLU A 24 -14.04 8.00 11.90
C GLU A 24 -12.71 8.70 12.17
N THR A 25 -11.63 8.18 11.60
CA THR A 25 -10.27 8.69 11.78
C THR A 25 -9.72 9.44 10.57
N LYS A 26 -10.54 9.66 9.53
CA LYS A 26 -10.14 10.29 8.26
C LYS A 26 -8.83 9.72 7.69
N THR A 27 -8.69 8.41 7.80
CA THR A 27 -7.45 7.69 7.48
C THR A 27 -7.59 6.94 6.17
N LEU A 28 -6.69 7.23 5.22
CA LEU A 28 -6.58 6.51 3.96
C LEU A 28 -5.42 5.51 4.05
N VAL A 29 -5.67 4.27 3.65
CA VAL A 29 -4.69 3.19 3.61
C VAL A 29 -4.49 2.75 2.16
N LEU A 30 -3.23 2.68 1.76
CA LEU A 30 -2.77 2.16 0.47
C LEU A 30 -1.61 1.18 0.71
N SER A 31 -1.33 0.31 -0.25
CA SER A 31 -0.31 -0.73 -0.13
C SER A 31 0.41 -0.95 -1.46
N ASP A 32 1.62 -1.51 -1.41
CA ASP A 32 2.32 -2.09 -2.55
C ASP A 32 2.46 -1.15 -3.76
N LEU A 33 2.86 0.10 -3.49
CA LEU A 33 3.00 1.11 -4.54
C LEU A 33 4.11 0.77 -5.53
N HIS A 34 5.20 0.16 -5.05
CA HIS A 34 6.40 -0.17 -5.82
C HIS A 34 6.86 1.00 -6.72
N LEU A 35 7.01 2.18 -6.13
CA LEU A 35 7.60 3.33 -6.82
C LEU A 35 8.96 2.96 -7.41
N GLY A 36 9.30 3.53 -8.55
CA GLY A 36 10.53 3.23 -9.29
C GLY A 36 10.59 1.85 -9.95
N PHE A 37 9.49 1.10 -10.01
CA PHE A 37 9.41 -0.17 -10.76
C PHE A 37 9.90 -0.01 -12.20
N GLU A 38 9.58 1.10 -12.87
CA GLU A 38 9.96 1.32 -14.27
C GLU A 38 11.46 1.48 -14.45
N GLU A 39 12.15 2.17 -13.53
CA GLU A 39 13.61 2.23 -13.53
C GLU A 39 14.22 0.87 -13.23
N ALA A 40 13.64 0.11 -12.28
CA ALA A 40 14.10 -1.24 -11.98
C ALA A 40 13.97 -2.17 -13.20
N ALA A 41 12.83 -2.16 -13.87
CA ALA A 41 12.59 -2.91 -15.11
C ALA A 41 13.55 -2.49 -16.24
N SER A 42 13.78 -1.18 -16.40
CA SER A 42 14.72 -0.62 -17.39
C SER A 42 16.16 -1.03 -17.12
N ARG A 43 16.52 -1.33 -15.87
CA ARG A 43 17.83 -1.83 -15.46
C ARG A 43 17.92 -3.36 -15.43
N GLY A 44 16.84 -4.07 -15.77
CA GLY A 44 16.76 -5.54 -15.67
C GLY A 44 16.77 -6.07 -14.24
N LEU A 45 16.44 -5.24 -13.25
CA LEU A 45 16.40 -5.61 -11.83
C LEU A 45 15.09 -6.31 -11.43
N SER A 46 14.26 -6.72 -12.40
CA SER A 46 12.96 -7.32 -12.14
C SER A 46 13.10 -8.81 -11.81
N TYR A 47 12.96 -9.16 -10.53
CA TYR A 47 13.14 -10.50 -10.00
C TYR A 47 11.94 -11.45 -10.25
N SER A 48 10.83 -10.94 -10.81
CA SER A 48 9.59 -11.69 -11.04
C SER A 48 9.49 -12.36 -12.42
N LEU A 49 10.52 -12.28 -13.27
CA LEU A 49 10.60 -13.13 -14.47
C LEU A 49 11.06 -14.55 -14.09
N ARG A 50 10.33 -15.21 -13.18
CA ARG A 50 10.49 -16.64 -12.92
C ARG A 50 10.24 -17.38 -14.25
N GLY A 51 11.30 -17.94 -14.82
CA GLY A 51 11.25 -18.72 -16.06
C GLY A 51 11.98 -18.11 -17.26
N VAL A 52 12.49 -16.87 -17.16
CA VAL A 52 13.39 -16.32 -18.18
C VAL A 52 14.79 -16.29 -17.61
N SER A 53 15.62 -17.27 -18.00
CA SER A 53 17.06 -17.22 -17.82
C SER A 53 17.63 -16.08 -18.69
N GLY A 54 17.60 -14.85 -18.18
CA GLY A 54 18.16 -13.67 -18.85
C GLY A 54 17.72 -12.36 -18.20
N TYR A 55 18.66 -11.42 -18.04
CA TYR A 55 18.37 -10.03 -17.70
C TYR A 55 17.74 -9.35 -18.92
N THR A 56 16.42 -9.24 -18.96
CA THR A 56 15.74 -8.44 -19.99
C THR A 56 15.45 -7.05 -19.43
N ALA A 57 16.26 -6.07 -19.84
CA ALA A 57 15.98 -4.67 -19.60
C ALA A 57 14.81 -4.21 -20.50
N ILE A 58 13.73 -3.72 -19.90
CA ILE A 58 12.57 -3.21 -20.63
C ILE A 58 12.37 -1.76 -20.25
N PHE A 59 12.41 -0.88 -21.24
CA PHE A 59 12.10 0.53 -21.02
C PHE A 59 10.60 0.71 -20.87
N LEU A 60 10.17 1.09 -19.66
CA LEU A 60 8.76 1.34 -19.34
C LEU A 60 8.54 2.86 -19.12
N PRO A 61 7.41 3.41 -19.59
CA PRO A 61 7.05 4.79 -19.29
C PRO A 61 6.74 4.95 -17.80
N ARG A 62 7.24 6.04 -17.18
CA ARG A 62 6.97 6.39 -15.76
C ARG A 62 5.49 6.71 -15.55
N ILE A 63 4.71 5.72 -15.14
CA ILE A 63 3.25 5.78 -15.08
C ILE A 63 2.70 5.44 -13.70
N GLN A 64 3.46 4.69 -12.89
CA GLN A 64 3.03 4.18 -11.59
C GLN A 64 2.65 5.30 -10.63
N LEU A 65 3.57 6.23 -10.35
CA LEU A 65 3.28 7.38 -9.49
C LEU A 65 2.12 8.22 -10.04
N ARG A 66 2.12 8.50 -11.36
CA ARG A 66 1.06 9.30 -11.99
C ARG A 66 -0.33 8.69 -11.79
N ARG A 67 -0.46 7.37 -11.93
CA ARG A 67 -1.71 6.65 -11.67
C ARG A 67 -2.12 6.75 -10.21
N THR A 68 -1.18 6.55 -9.28
CA THR A 68 -1.44 6.69 -7.84
C THR A 68 -1.90 8.10 -7.49
N LEU A 69 -1.22 9.14 -7.98
CA LEU A 69 -1.60 10.54 -7.74
C LEU A 69 -2.96 10.90 -8.35
N SER A 70 -3.30 10.32 -9.51
CA SER A 70 -4.62 10.49 -10.12
C SER A 70 -5.73 9.89 -9.25
N MET A 71 -5.55 8.66 -8.77
CA MET A 71 -6.52 8.00 -7.88
C MET A 71 -6.64 8.75 -6.56
N LEU A 72 -5.51 9.17 -5.97
CA LEU A 72 -5.50 9.97 -4.76
C LEU A 72 -6.25 11.29 -4.98
N SER A 73 -6.01 11.99 -6.09
CA SER A 73 -6.70 13.26 -6.39
C SER A 73 -8.23 13.11 -6.36
N SER A 74 -8.77 12.06 -6.99
CA SER A 74 -10.21 11.76 -6.94
C SER A 74 -10.71 11.43 -5.53
N VAL A 75 -9.88 10.76 -4.70
CA VAL A 75 -10.22 10.50 -3.30
C VAL A 75 -10.27 11.82 -2.50
N PHE A 76 -9.29 12.70 -2.67
CA PHE A 76 -9.21 13.99 -1.97
C PHE A 76 -10.28 15.00 -2.42
N GLU A 77 -10.91 14.80 -3.58
CA GLU A 77 -12.07 15.60 -4.02
C GLU A 77 -13.35 15.24 -3.25
N GLU A 78 -13.43 14.00 -2.74
CA GLU A 78 -14.65 13.41 -2.17
C GLU A 78 -14.55 13.22 -0.65
N PHE A 79 -13.33 13.07 -0.13
CA PHE A 79 -13.08 12.77 1.28
C PHE A 79 -12.00 13.67 1.86
N GLU A 80 -12.22 14.10 3.10
CA GLU A 80 -11.19 14.75 3.90
C GLU A 80 -10.26 13.68 4.49
N VAL A 81 -8.97 13.75 4.19
CA VAL A 81 -7.97 12.78 4.67
C VAL A 81 -6.95 13.51 5.54
N SER A 82 -6.89 13.17 6.83
CA SER A 82 -5.89 13.72 7.77
C SER A 82 -4.67 12.81 7.92
N ARG A 83 -4.85 11.49 7.75
CA ARG A 83 -3.81 10.48 7.89
C ARG A 83 -3.71 9.60 6.65
N VAL A 84 -2.49 9.30 6.23
CA VAL A 84 -2.19 8.29 5.22
C VAL A 84 -1.31 7.20 5.79
N ILE A 85 -1.74 5.95 5.64
CA ILE A 85 -0.96 4.74 5.96
C ILE A 85 -0.56 4.07 4.64
N ILE A 86 0.74 3.87 4.44
CA ILE A 86 1.28 3.07 3.34
C ILE A 86 1.69 1.71 3.92
N ASN A 87 0.89 0.68 3.67
CA ASN A 87 1.00 -0.65 4.27
C ASN A 87 2.06 -1.54 3.59
N GLY A 88 3.29 -1.02 3.47
CA GLY A 88 4.41 -1.76 2.88
C GLY A 88 4.61 -1.56 1.38
N ASP A 89 5.81 -1.98 0.96
CA ASP A 89 6.34 -1.94 -0.40
C ASP A 89 6.10 -0.61 -1.12
N LEU A 90 6.47 0.48 -0.44
CA LEU A 90 6.47 1.83 -1.00
C LEU A 90 7.38 1.92 -2.23
N LYS A 91 8.56 1.29 -2.19
CA LYS A 91 9.50 1.22 -3.32
C LYS A 91 9.72 -0.20 -3.86
N HIS A 92 10.43 -0.33 -4.98
CA HIS A 92 10.54 -1.60 -5.69
C HIS A 92 11.90 -2.30 -5.56
N ALA A 93 13.04 -1.62 -5.69
CA ALA A 93 14.35 -2.25 -5.67
C ALA A 93 14.67 -2.79 -4.27
N PHE A 94 14.90 -4.08 -4.12
CA PHE A 94 15.12 -4.69 -2.81
C PHE A 94 16.43 -4.25 -2.13
N ASP A 95 17.50 -4.10 -2.92
CA ASP A 95 18.88 -4.03 -2.45
C ASP A 95 19.45 -2.61 -2.35
N ARG A 96 18.71 -1.60 -2.81
CA ARG A 96 19.15 -0.20 -2.85
C ARG A 96 17.96 0.75 -2.91
N LEU A 97 18.26 2.06 -2.87
CA LEU A 97 17.32 3.12 -3.19
C LEU A 97 17.74 3.74 -4.54
N LEU A 98 16.93 3.53 -5.57
CA LEU A 98 17.12 4.06 -6.90
C LEU A 98 16.80 5.56 -6.97
N ARG A 99 17.17 6.19 -8.09
CA ARG A 99 16.98 7.62 -8.29
C ARG A 99 15.49 7.95 -8.45
N GLN A 100 14.78 7.20 -9.30
CA GLN A 100 13.34 7.37 -9.51
C GLN A 100 12.57 7.12 -8.21
N GLU A 101 12.90 6.08 -7.45
CA GLU A 101 12.26 5.80 -6.15
C GLU A 101 12.38 6.97 -5.18
N ARG A 102 13.58 7.57 -5.09
CA ARG A 102 13.81 8.76 -4.28
C ARG A 102 12.96 9.93 -4.76
N GLU A 103 13.00 10.22 -6.06
CA GLU A 103 12.25 11.32 -6.68
C GLU A 103 10.74 11.15 -6.43
N GLU A 104 10.20 9.98 -6.73
CA GLU A 104 8.78 9.68 -6.64
C GLU A 104 8.28 9.62 -5.20
N THR A 105 9.09 9.14 -4.25
CA THR A 105 8.74 9.18 -2.82
C THR A 105 8.63 10.62 -2.33
N ILE A 106 9.57 11.49 -2.73
CA ILE A 106 9.52 12.93 -2.38
C ILE A 106 8.27 13.57 -2.99
N GLU A 107 7.98 13.28 -4.26
CA GLU A 107 6.81 13.81 -4.96
C GLU A 107 5.50 13.35 -4.31
N LEU A 108 5.37 12.06 -3.97
CA LEU A 108 4.21 11.52 -3.25
C LEU A 108 4.00 12.22 -1.91
N VAL A 109 5.03 12.30 -1.07
CA VAL A 109 4.92 12.92 0.26
C VAL A 109 4.57 14.40 0.15
N LYS A 110 5.17 15.11 -0.82
CA LYS A 110 4.84 16.51 -1.11
C LYS A 110 3.37 16.66 -1.50
N PHE A 111 2.90 15.86 -2.44
CA PHE A 111 1.50 15.86 -2.87
C PHE A 111 0.53 15.64 -1.70
N LEU A 112 0.79 14.64 -0.85
CA LEU A 112 -0.05 14.34 0.30
C LEU A 112 -0.14 15.53 1.27
N ARG A 113 0.99 16.19 1.55
CA ARG A 113 1.01 17.37 2.42
C ARG A 113 0.32 18.58 1.81
N GLU A 114 0.47 18.81 0.51
CA GLU A 114 -0.24 19.87 -0.22
C GLU A 114 -1.77 19.67 -0.18
N ARG A 115 -2.22 18.42 -0.02
CA ARG A 115 -3.64 18.07 0.19
C ARG A 115 -4.08 18.08 1.65
N GLY A 116 -3.24 18.55 2.57
CA GLY A 116 -3.60 18.73 3.98
C GLY A 116 -3.43 17.50 4.87
N VAL A 117 -2.78 16.43 4.38
CA VAL A 117 -2.46 15.26 5.22
C VAL A 117 -1.41 15.64 6.26
N SER A 118 -1.79 15.58 7.53
CA SER A 118 -0.93 15.93 8.67
C SER A 118 -0.06 14.77 9.13
N GLU A 119 -0.52 13.54 8.97
CA GLU A 119 0.18 12.33 9.40
C GLU A 119 0.40 11.36 8.24
N ILE A 120 1.65 11.03 7.98
CA ILE A 120 2.02 10.04 6.96
C ILE A 120 2.86 8.98 7.64
N LEU A 121 2.37 7.75 7.59
CA LEU A 121 3.00 6.58 8.19
C LEU A 121 3.24 5.53 7.10
N VAL A 122 4.45 4.97 7.09
CA VAL A 122 4.83 3.86 6.24
C VAL A 122 5.11 2.66 7.12
N ILE A 123 4.35 1.60 6.91
CA ILE A 123 4.63 0.28 7.47
C ILE A 123 5.68 -0.36 6.57
N ARG A 124 6.70 -0.97 7.16
CA ARG A 124 7.80 -1.57 6.42
C ARG A 124 7.32 -2.79 5.64
N GLY A 125 7.49 -2.75 4.31
CA GLY A 125 7.47 -3.96 3.48
C GLY A 125 8.85 -4.55 3.27
N ASN A 126 8.91 -5.72 2.63
CA ASN A 126 10.17 -6.41 2.34
C ASN A 126 11.02 -5.64 1.33
N HIS A 127 10.40 -4.82 0.47
CA HIS A 127 11.12 -3.96 -0.47
C HIS A 127 11.53 -2.61 0.12
N ASP A 128 11.11 -2.23 1.32
CA ASP A 128 11.39 -0.90 1.89
C ASP A 128 12.74 -0.77 2.62
N ASN A 129 13.65 -1.71 2.37
CA ASN A 129 15.03 -1.58 2.83
C ASN A 129 15.66 -0.30 2.25
N PHE A 130 16.59 0.35 2.96
CA PHE A 130 17.30 1.56 2.48
C PHE A 130 16.46 2.84 2.27
N ILE A 131 15.12 2.82 2.43
CA ILE A 131 14.29 4.04 2.30
C ILE A 131 14.18 4.84 3.60
N LYS A 132 14.39 4.20 4.76
CA LYS A 132 14.29 4.82 6.10
C LYS A 132 15.02 6.16 6.24
N PRO A 133 16.26 6.36 5.74
CA PRO A 133 16.93 7.66 5.82
C PRO A 133 16.22 8.77 5.03
N LEU A 134 15.58 8.42 3.90
CA LEU A 134 14.77 9.36 3.12
C LEU A 134 13.49 9.72 3.87
N LEU A 135 12.74 8.72 4.36
CA LEU A 135 11.50 8.95 5.11
C LEU A 135 11.75 9.81 6.35
N ARG A 136 12.85 9.57 7.07
CA ARG A 136 13.25 10.42 8.20
C ARG A 136 13.46 11.87 7.80
N LYS A 137 14.16 12.14 6.68
CA LYS A 137 14.36 13.51 6.16
C LYS A 137 13.05 14.19 5.79
N LEU A 138 12.06 13.41 5.37
CA LEU A 138 10.73 13.89 5.03
C LEU A 138 9.81 14.01 6.24
N ASN A 139 10.24 13.65 7.46
CA ASN A 139 9.39 13.52 8.66
C ASN A 139 8.18 12.61 8.41
N VAL A 140 8.43 11.45 7.80
CA VAL A 140 7.45 10.37 7.60
C VAL A 140 7.77 9.26 8.60
N GLU A 141 6.76 8.78 9.30
CA GLU A 141 6.93 7.71 10.28
C GLU A 141 7.19 6.37 9.55
N PHE A 142 8.12 5.56 10.07
CA PHE A 142 8.48 4.28 9.49
C PHE A 142 8.52 3.19 10.57
N VAL A 143 7.51 2.33 10.56
CA VAL A 143 7.21 1.33 11.61
C VAL A 143 7.11 -0.08 11.04
N SER A 144 7.15 -1.12 11.88
CA SER A 144 6.91 -2.52 11.46
C SER A 144 5.43 -2.87 11.35
N GLY A 145 4.55 -2.12 12.01
CA GLY A 145 3.12 -2.31 11.99
C GLY A 145 2.41 -1.14 12.66
N PHE A 146 1.10 -1.02 12.43
CA PHE A 146 0.25 0.00 13.04
C PHE A 146 -1.03 -0.66 13.54
N SER A 147 -1.42 -0.40 14.79
CA SER A 147 -2.66 -0.93 15.33
C SER A 147 -3.58 0.20 15.80
N THR A 148 -4.88 -0.05 15.70
CA THR A 148 -5.93 0.90 16.10
C THR A 148 -7.19 0.15 16.53
N VAL A 149 -8.15 0.86 17.08
CA VAL A 149 -9.50 0.33 17.35
C VAL A 149 -10.48 1.04 16.42
N VAL A 150 -11.27 0.26 15.68
CA VAL A 150 -12.28 0.77 14.73
C VAL A 150 -13.60 0.08 15.04
N SER A 151 -14.64 0.86 15.32
CA SER A 151 -15.97 0.32 15.66
C SER A 151 -15.93 -0.77 16.76
N GLY A 152 -15.04 -0.60 17.76
CA GLY A 152 -14.86 -1.54 18.86
C GLY A 152 -14.03 -2.80 18.54
N LYS A 153 -13.46 -2.91 17.34
CA LYS A 153 -12.60 -4.02 16.91
C LYS A 153 -11.14 -3.58 16.88
N ARG A 154 -10.22 -4.41 17.38
CA ARG A 154 -8.78 -4.21 17.29
C ARG A 154 -8.31 -4.56 15.88
N VAL A 155 -7.79 -3.57 15.17
CA VAL A 155 -7.31 -3.69 13.80
C VAL A 155 -5.79 -3.55 13.78
N LEU A 156 -5.10 -4.47 13.12
CA LEU A 156 -3.67 -4.42 12.86
C LEU A 156 -3.43 -4.25 11.37
N PHE A 157 -2.57 -3.30 11.01
CA PHE A 157 -2.00 -3.14 9.68
C PHE A 157 -0.54 -3.57 9.73
N VAL A 158 -0.19 -4.55 8.89
CA VAL A 158 1.18 -5.04 8.69
C VAL A 158 1.36 -5.41 7.23
N HIS A 159 2.58 -5.43 6.70
CA HIS A 159 2.79 -5.80 5.29
C HIS A 159 2.44 -7.27 5.01
N GLY A 160 2.77 -8.18 5.94
CA GLY A 160 2.52 -9.62 5.81
C GLY A 160 3.74 -10.48 5.43
N HIS A 161 4.91 -9.87 5.21
CA HIS A 161 6.17 -10.58 4.93
C HIS A 161 6.89 -11.18 6.17
N GLU A 162 6.46 -10.81 7.37
CA GLU A 162 7.01 -11.29 8.64
C GLU A 162 5.89 -11.99 9.43
N ASP A 163 6.24 -12.99 10.25
CA ASP A 163 5.30 -13.63 11.16
C ASP A 163 4.89 -12.65 12.27
N VAL A 164 3.60 -12.47 12.48
CA VAL A 164 3.05 -11.59 13.52
C VAL A 164 2.02 -12.36 14.34
N ASP A 165 2.04 -12.17 15.66
CA ASP A 165 1.02 -12.74 16.54
C ASP A 165 -0.32 -12.02 16.32
N LEU A 166 -1.30 -12.77 15.81
CA LEU A 166 -2.64 -12.28 15.49
C LEU A 166 -3.62 -12.48 16.67
N GLY A 167 -3.17 -13.09 17.77
CA GLY A 167 -4.00 -13.52 18.89
C GLY A 167 -4.83 -12.41 19.52
N GLU A 168 -4.30 -11.20 19.56
CA GLU A 168 -4.96 -10.04 20.17
C GLU A 168 -5.76 -9.17 19.18
N TYR A 169 -5.71 -9.46 17.88
CA TYR A 169 -6.38 -8.64 16.87
C TYR A 169 -7.63 -9.32 16.33
N ASP A 170 -8.67 -8.53 16.12
CA ASP A 170 -9.92 -8.99 15.52
C ASP A 170 -9.83 -8.93 13.99
N ILE A 171 -9.10 -7.94 13.47
CA ILE A 171 -8.92 -7.73 12.03
C ILE A 171 -7.45 -7.47 11.76
N VAL A 172 -6.88 -8.16 10.80
CA VAL A 172 -5.51 -7.96 10.33
C VAL A 172 -5.59 -7.62 8.84
N VAL A 173 -4.98 -6.51 8.46
CA VAL A 173 -4.96 -6.02 7.07
C VAL A 173 -3.54 -6.14 6.54
N ILE A 174 -3.37 -6.89 5.45
CA ILE A 174 -2.07 -7.15 4.83
C ILE A 174 -1.98 -6.64 3.38
N GLY A 175 -0.75 -6.39 2.94
CA GLY A 175 -0.40 -6.10 1.55
C GLY A 175 0.12 -7.36 0.86
N HIS A 176 1.36 -7.31 0.37
CA HIS A 176 2.27 -8.40 -0.01
C HIS A 176 1.77 -9.47 -1.00
N GLU A 177 0.65 -10.14 -0.73
CA GLU A 177 0.14 -11.28 -1.51
C GLU A 177 -0.45 -10.87 -2.88
N HIS A 178 -0.78 -9.58 -3.05
CA HIS A 178 -1.33 -8.99 -4.28
C HIS A 178 -2.53 -9.79 -4.83
N PRO A 179 -3.60 -9.98 -4.04
CA PRO A 179 -4.76 -10.75 -4.43
C PRO A 179 -5.36 -10.25 -5.74
N ALA A 180 -5.67 -11.20 -6.61
CA ALA A 180 -6.24 -10.90 -7.91
C ALA A 180 -7.17 -12.02 -8.38
N MET A 181 -8.23 -11.62 -9.08
CA MET A 181 -9.21 -12.52 -9.66
C MET A 181 -9.08 -12.52 -11.19
N ARG A 182 -9.07 -13.71 -11.79
CA ARG A 182 -9.08 -13.88 -13.24
C ARG A 182 -10.53 -14.04 -13.71
N CYS A 183 -10.98 -13.16 -14.60
CA CYS A 183 -12.31 -13.20 -15.20
C CYS A 183 -12.21 -13.37 -16.71
N PHE A 184 -13.17 -14.09 -17.30
CA PHE A 184 -13.26 -14.32 -18.75
C PHE A 184 -11.98 -14.85 -19.38
N GLU A 185 -11.22 -15.66 -18.62
CA GLU A 185 -9.96 -16.29 -19.01
C GLU A 185 -8.80 -15.34 -19.37
N VAL A 186 -9.03 -14.05 -19.62
CA VAL A 186 -7.98 -13.15 -20.13
C VAL A 186 -7.68 -12.01 -19.16
N TYR A 187 -8.67 -11.56 -18.41
CA TYR A 187 -8.55 -10.35 -17.60
C TYR A 187 -8.21 -10.69 -16.15
N ARG A 188 -7.21 -10.03 -15.60
CA ARG A 188 -6.84 -10.11 -14.18
C ARG A 188 -7.18 -8.78 -13.50
N PHE A 189 -7.99 -8.84 -12.46
CA PHE A 189 -8.41 -7.69 -11.67
C PHE A 189 -7.83 -7.80 -10.27
N GLN A 190 -7.26 -6.71 -9.75
CA GLN A 190 -6.92 -6.63 -8.33
C GLN A 190 -8.21 -6.66 -7.51
N CYS A 191 -8.16 -7.35 -6.37
CA CYS A 191 -9.30 -7.44 -5.46
C CYS A 191 -8.84 -7.36 -4.01
N PHE A 192 -9.75 -7.03 -3.11
CA PHE A 192 -9.55 -7.26 -1.68
C PHE A 192 -9.96 -8.69 -1.35
N LEU A 193 -9.19 -9.39 -0.52
CA LEU A 193 -9.45 -10.78 -0.17
C LEU A 193 -9.75 -10.90 1.32
N LYS A 194 -11.02 -11.13 1.64
CA LYS A 194 -11.45 -11.33 3.03
C LYS A 194 -11.41 -12.82 3.40
N ILE A 195 -10.57 -13.16 4.38
CA ILE A 195 -10.39 -14.53 4.88
C ILE A 195 -10.86 -14.59 6.36
N PRO A 196 -11.90 -15.37 6.68
CA PRO A 196 -12.24 -15.65 8.07
C PRO A 196 -11.19 -16.58 8.69
N LEU A 197 -10.72 -16.26 9.91
CA LEU A 197 -9.76 -17.08 10.65
C LEU A 197 -10.50 -17.93 11.71
N ASP A 198 -10.65 -17.40 12.92
CA ASP A 198 -11.48 -17.95 14.02
C ASP A 198 -12.77 -17.13 14.20
N THR A 199 -13.64 -17.52 15.13
CA THR A 199 -14.91 -16.81 15.43
C THR A 199 -14.67 -15.30 15.59
N ASP A 200 -15.30 -14.50 14.73
CA ASP A 200 -15.21 -13.04 14.65
C ASP A 200 -13.84 -12.42 14.32
N LYS A 201 -12.88 -13.21 13.80
CA LYS A 201 -11.58 -12.74 13.33
C LYS A 201 -11.42 -12.79 11.81
N TYR A 202 -10.73 -11.81 11.24
CA TYR A 202 -10.53 -11.68 9.80
C TYR A 202 -9.11 -11.28 9.42
N LEU A 203 -8.61 -11.89 8.35
CA LEU A 203 -7.48 -11.40 7.56
C LEU A 203 -8.04 -10.76 6.28
N ILE A 204 -7.54 -9.57 5.94
CA ILE A 204 -7.99 -8.74 4.81
C ILE A 204 -6.79 -8.40 3.93
#